data_AF-A0A8S0QX10-F1
#
_entry.id   AF-A0A8S0QX10-F1
#
_cell.length_a   1.000
_cell.length_b   1.000
_cell.length_c   1.000
_cell.angle_alpha   90.00
_cell.angle_beta   90.00
_cell.angle_gamma   90.00
#
_symmetry.space_group_name_H-M   'P 1'
#
loop_
_entity.id
_entity.type
_entity.pdbx_description
1 polymer ?
#
loop_
_entity_poly.entity_id
_entity_poly.type
_entity_poly.pdbx_seq_one_letter_code
_entity_poly.pdbx_strand_id
1 'polypeptide(L)'
;MVRTVKRELIDTRGNSTRSTRTSAQEIHEASGANENCDSVGAEDNNIQRRVLRSKYLTVKNRISDEKDCISNVDSDKFKSIIEEVDSLHQLVTKPREQVADAEALFDITNTLVTSVKAYTNEGVTPSDFVTCLLRDFGQQGGPGSSQDEGRNSIRWKDIGLAVSHVFRSAYGCRTMLGPMNTELKQRKNVVPRKRSKPVERAQPEELDGTATEEKTDTDKNMATMFDILRKNRRVHLENLILNRNSFAQTVENLFALSFLVKDGRAEIKVDEKGCHILQRMLLMPMQFKLVMSHTAILYSDLTLETGS
;
A
#
# COMPACT_ATOMS: atom_id res chain seq x y z
N MET A 1 10.32 -31.40 45.17
CA MET A 1 10.85 -32.16 44.03
C MET A 1 11.15 -31.14 42.93
N VAL A 2 12.39 -30.67 42.89
CA VAL A 2 12.88 -29.57 42.02
C VAL A 2 13.96 -30.17 41.12
N ARG A 3 13.83 -30.01 39.80
CA ARG A 3 14.85 -30.29 38.78
C ARG A 3 14.53 -29.46 37.53
N THR A 4 15.44 -28.88 36.75
CA THR A 4 16.83 -28.43 36.90
C THR A 4 17.04 -27.50 35.69
N VAL A 5 17.54 -26.29 35.91
CA VAL A 5 17.93 -25.34 34.86
C VAL A 5 19.26 -25.78 34.25
N LYS A 6 19.34 -25.91 32.93
CA LYS A 6 20.59 -26.20 32.21
C LYS A 6 21.23 -24.87 31.80
N ARG A 7 22.32 -24.51 32.48
CA ARG A 7 23.28 -23.46 32.07
C ARG A 7 24.19 -24.03 30.99
N GLU A 8 24.42 -23.29 29.92
CA GLU A 8 25.56 -23.52 29.02
C GLU A 8 26.71 -22.57 29.35
N LEU A 9 27.91 -23.13 29.22
CA LEU A 9 29.19 -22.62 29.69
C LEU A 9 29.81 -21.68 28.66
N ILE A 10 30.28 -20.55 29.19
CA ILE A 10 31.27 -19.66 28.57
C ILE A 10 32.60 -20.42 28.56
N ASP A 11 33.21 -20.56 27.38
CA ASP A 11 34.62 -20.93 27.29
C ASP A 11 35.46 -19.71 26.90
N THR A 12 36.46 -19.45 27.72
CA THR A 12 37.43 -18.37 27.65
C THR A 12 38.80 -18.99 27.83
N ARG A 13 39.62 -19.01 26.77
CA ARG A 13 41.10 -18.99 26.72
C ARG A 13 41.53 -19.46 25.31
N GLY A 14 42.53 -18.88 24.64
CA GLY A 14 43.49 -17.88 25.07
C GLY A 14 44.33 -17.35 23.91
N ASN A 15 45.12 -16.32 24.24
CA ASN A 15 46.11 -15.61 23.43
C ASN A 15 47.00 -16.52 22.58
N SER A 16 47.26 -16.10 21.34
CA SER A 16 48.60 -16.19 20.78
C SER A 16 48.96 -14.89 20.06
N THR A 17 49.91 -14.19 20.66
CA THR A 17 50.62 -13.03 20.15
C THR A 17 51.44 -13.39 18.92
N ARG A 18 51.35 -12.63 17.82
CA ARG A 18 52.50 -12.39 16.96
C ARG A 18 52.48 -11.00 16.33
N SER A 19 53.53 -10.27 16.67
CA SER A 19 53.84 -8.90 16.30
C SER A 19 54.26 -8.78 14.82
N THR A 20 53.81 -7.68 14.21
CA THR A 20 54.47 -6.78 13.24
C THR A 20 55.19 -7.35 12.01
N ARG A 21 54.82 -6.83 10.83
CA ARG A 21 55.76 -6.05 9.99
C ARG A 21 55.06 -5.23 8.90
N THR A 22 55.17 -3.92 9.06
CA THR A 22 55.15 -2.90 8.01
C THR A 22 56.36 -3.11 7.09
N SER A 23 56.19 -3.06 5.77
CA SER A 23 57.19 -2.53 4.83
C SER A 23 56.59 -2.33 3.45
N ALA A 24 56.90 -1.16 2.90
CA ALA A 24 56.52 -0.68 1.60
C ALA A 24 57.40 -1.27 0.48
N GLN A 25 56.77 -1.39 -0.70
CA GLN A 25 57.31 -1.05 -2.03
C GLN A 25 58.55 -1.80 -2.54
N GLU A 26 58.36 -2.61 -3.59
CA GLU A 26 59.21 -2.51 -4.79
C GLU A 26 58.53 -3.11 -6.03
N ILE A 27 58.81 -2.45 -7.15
CA ILE A 27 58.27 -2.63 -8.49
C ILE A 27 59.06 -3.73 -9.19
N HIS A 28 58.40 -4.68 -9.84
CA HIS A 28 59.02 -5.45 -10.91
C HIS A 28 58.01 -5.73 -12.02
N GLU A 29 58.28 -5.11 -13.17
CA GLU A 29 57.66 -5.39 -14.46
C GLU A 29 58.01 -6.82 -14.90
N ALA A 30 56.99 -7.61 -15.26
CA ALA A 30 57.15 -8.76 -16.13
C ALA A 30 55.94 -8.82 -17.06
N SER A 31 56.19 -8.42 -18.30
CA SER A 31 55.30 -8.50 -19.45
C SER A 31 54.85 -9.94 -19.69
N GLY A 32 53.54 -10.15 -19.67
CA GLY A 32 52.88 -11.38 -20.08
C GLY A 32 51.44 -11.07 -20.48
N ALA A 33 51.26 -10.66 -21.74
CA ALA A 33 49.94 -10.46 -22.32
C ALA A 33 49.17 -11.79 -22.31
N ASN A 34 48.04 -11.85 -21.60
CA ASN A 34 46.97 -12.75 -21.97
C ASN A 34 45.61 -12.18 -21.57
N GLU A 35 44.68 -12.32 -22.49
CA GLU A 35 43.38 -11.66 -22.59
C GLU A 35 42.45 -11.98 -21.42
N ASN A 36 41.94 -10.95 -20.72
CA ASN A 36 40.72 -11.07 -19.93
C ASN A 36 40.08 -9.68 -19.66
N CYS A 37 39.46 -9.08 -20.67
CA CYS A 37 38.82 -7.75 -20.56
C CYS A 37 37.49 -7.76 -19.78
N ASP A 38 36.91 -8.93 -19.49
CA ASP A 38 35.63 -9.05 -18.78
C ASP A 38 35.76 -9.08 -17.24
N SER A 39 36.95 -9.34 -16.68
CA SER A 39 37.10 -9.43 -15.21
C SER A 39 37.22 -8.06 -14.52
N VAL A 40 37.75 -7.06 -15.22
CA VAL A 40 38.02 -5.72 -14.65
C VAL A 40 36.72 -4.99 -14.30
N GLY A 41 35.70 -5.07 -15.16
CA GLY A 41 34.38 -4.50 -14.89
C GLY A 41 33.64 -5.20 -13.75
N ALA A 42 33.82 -6.50 -13.58
CA ALA A 42 33.22 -7.25 -12.47
C ALA A 42 33.86 -6.89 -11.12
N GLU A 43 35.18 -6.66 -11.08
CA GLU A 43 35.88 -6.24 -9.86
C GLU A 43 35.51 -4.82 -9.44
N ASP A 44 35.48 -3.86 -10.37
CA ASP A 44 35.06 -2.48 -10.08
C ASP A 44 33.62 -2.43 -9.53
N ASN A 45 32.70 -3.17 -10.15
CA ASN A 45 31.33 -3.31 -9.64
C ASN A 45 31.26 -3.97 -8.25
N ASN A 46 32.19 -4.85 -7.90
CA ASN A 46 32.26 -5.42 -6.54
C ASN A 46 32.78 -4.39 -5.53
N ILE A 47 33.75 -3.57 -5.91
CA ILE A 47 34.32 -2.50 -5.07
C ILE A 47 33.27 -1.43 -4.82
N GLN A 48 32.59 -0.93 -5.86
CA GLN A 48 31.51 0.05 -5.75
C GLN A 48 30.39 -0.44 -4.82
N ARG A 49 30.04 -1.73 -4.90
CA ARG A 49 29.06 -2.36 -3.99
C ARG A 49 29.55 -2.45 -2.54
N ARG A 50 30.84 -2.67 -2.30
CA ARG A 50 31.42 -2.61 -0.94
C ARG A 50 31.38 -1.18 -0.39
N VAL A 51 31.73 -0.20 -1.21
CA VAL A 51 31.66 1.22 -0.86
C VAL A 51 30.21 1.61 -0.53
N LEU A 52 29.23 1.19 -1.33
CA LEU A 52 27.82 1.44 -1.07
C LEU A 52 27.38 0.90 0.30
N ARG A 53 27.76 -0.34 0.63
CA ARG A 53 27.47 -0.91 1.96
C ARG A 53 28.18 -0.15 3.08
N SER A 54 29.40 0.33 2.84
CA SER A 54 30.12 1.18 3.80
C SER A 54 29.40 2.51 4.03
N LYS A 55 28.83 3.13 2.99
CA LYS A 55 28.05 4.36 3.12
C LYS A 55 26.78 4.14 3.94
N TYR A 56 26.04 3.04 3.69
CA TYR A 56 24.89 2.68 4.53
C TYR A 56 25.28 2.45 6.00
N LEU A 57 26.45 1.85 6.25
CA LEU A 57 26.95 1.70 7.62
C LEU A 57 27.24 3.06 8.28
N THR A 58 27.81 4.02 7.54
CA THR A 58 28.01 5.40 8.03
C THR A 58 26.68 6.07 8.37
N VAL A 59 25.68 5.95 7.50
CA VAL A 59 24.33 6.49 7.74
C VAL A 59 23.72 5.87 9.00
N LYS A 60 23.84 4.55 9.16
CA LYS A 60 23.33 3.83 10.35
C LYS A 60 23.98 4.30 11.64
N ASN A 61 25.31 4.50 11.66
CA ASN A 61 26.00 5.04 12.82
C ASN A 61 25.52 6.47 13.11
N ARG A 62 25.38 7.32 12.08
CA ARG A 62 24.86 8.67 12.22
C ARG A 62 23.43 8.70 12.79
N ILE A 63 22.55 7.79 12.36
CA ILE A 63 21.19 7.66 12.92
C ILE A 63 21.24 7.33 14.41
N SER A 64 22.13 6.42 14.81
CA SER A 64 22.33 6.04 16.21
C SER A 64 22.89 7.20 17.05
N ASP A 65 23.88 7.93 16.53
CA ASP A 65 24.58 9.00 17.24
C ASP A 65 23.73 10.27 17.35
N GLU A 66 22.97 10.62 16.30
CA GLU A 66 22.18 11.85 16.21
C GLU A 66 20.69 11.63 16.53
N LYS A 67 20.33 10.54 17.21
CA LYS A 67 18.94 10.10 17.47
C LYS A 67 18.02 11.21 18.00
N ASP A 68 18.52 12.01 18.94
CA ASP A 68 17.74 13.09 19.57
C ASP A 68 17.49 14.26 18.60
N CYS A 69 18.47 14.57 17.75
CA CYS A 69 18.38 15.64 16.75
C CYS A 69 17.49 15.27 15.56
N ILE A 70 17.37 13.98 15.24
CA ILE A 70 16.45 13.47 14.20
C ILE A 70 14.99 13.68 14.59
N SER A 71 14.74 13.68 15.90
CA SER A 71 13.40 13.73 16.48
C SER A 71 12.89 15.16 16.71
N ASN A 72 13.77 16.15 16.55
CA ASN A 72 13.45 17.55 16.73
C ASN A 72 12.81 18.13 15.46
N VAL A 73 11.66 18.79 15.61
CA VAL A 73 10.89 19.39 14.50
C VAL A 73 11.64 20.56 13.86
N ASP A 74 12.46 21.27 14.62
CA ASP A 74 13.23 22.43 14.15
C ASP A 74 14.54 22.04 13.44
N SER A 75 14.82 20.74 13.34
CA SER A 75 16.08 20.20 12.83
C SER A 75 15.94 19.65 11.42
N ASP A 76 16.77 20.15 10.51
CA ASP A 76 16.88 19.61 9.13
C ASP A 76 17.59 18.25 9.07
N LYS A 77 18.00 17.68 10.21
CA LYS A 77 18.78 16.42 10.26
C LYS A 77 18.00 15.24 9.70
N PHE A 78 16.72 15.10 10.03
CA PHE A 78 15.87 14.05 9.47
C PHE A 78 15.83 14.16 7.94
N LYS A 79 15.59 15.37 7.43
CA LYS A 79 15.55 15.66 5.99
C LYS A 79 16.88 15.33 5.30
N SER A 80 18.00 15.73 5.90
CA SER A 80 19.33 15.41 5.38
C SER A 80 19.61 13.90 5.33
N ILE A 81 19.22 13.15 6.36
CA ILE A 81 19.45 11.70 6.42
C ILE A 81 18.57 10.98 5.40
N ILE A 82 17.30 11.36 5.27
CA ILE A 82 16.40 10.69 4.32
C ILE A 82 16.81 10.99 2.87
N GLU A 83 17.24 12.22 2.56
CA GLU A 83 17.78 12.57 1.24
C GLU A 83 19.08 11.79 0.94
N GLU A 84 19.93 11.58 1.94
CA GLU A 84 21.13 10.74 1.80
C GLU A 84 20.75 9.29 1.50
N VAL A 85 19.81 8.69 2.25
CA VAL A 85 19.32 7.33 2.00
C VAL A 85 18.70 7.19 0.61
N ASP A 86 17.84 8.13 0.20
CA ASP A 86 17.22 8.14 -1.13
C ASP A 86 18.26 8.22 -2.25
N SER A 87 19.34 8.99 -2.04
CA SER A 87 20.44 9.08 -3.00
C SER A 87 21.21 7.77 -3.13
N LEU A 88 21.43 7.05 -2.01
CA LEU A 88 22.09 5.75 -2.00
C LEU A 88 21.21 4.67 -2.64
N HIS A 89 19.89 4.75 -2.43
CA HIS A 89 18.92 3.81 -2.96
C HIS A 89 18.97 3.69 -4.49
N GLN A 90 19.27 4.80 -5.19
CA GLN A 90 19.42 4.80 -6.66
C GLN A 90 20.52 3.85 -7.16
N LEU A 91 21.49 3.51 -6.31
CA LEU A 91 22.63 2.65 -6.65
C LEU A 91 22.42 1.18 -6.23
N VAL A 92 21.29 0.86 -5.59
CA VAL A 92 21.01 -0.47 -5.04
C VAL A 92 20.53 -1.41 -6.15
N THR A 93 21.34 -2.41 -6.47
CA THR A 93 21.05 -3.38 -7.55
C THR A 93 20.96 -4.83 -7.08
N LYS A 94 21.47 -5.16 -5.89
CA LYS A 94 21.60 -6.53 -5.41
C LYS A 94 20.92 -6.71 -4.04
N PRO A 95 20.47 -7.93 -3.72
CA PRO A 95 19.70 -8.18 -2.49
C PRO A 95 20.42 -7.81 -1.20
N ARG A 96 21.76 -7.93 -1.13
CA ARG A 96 22.51 -7.61 0.09
C ARG A 96 22.51 -6.11 0.39
N GLU A 97 22.48 -5.29 -0.64
CA GLU A 97 22.42 -3.83 -0.58
C GLU A 97 20.99 -3.38 -0.26
N GLN A 98 19.97 -4.08 -0.80
CA GLN A 98 18.58 -3.87 -0.42
C GLN A 98 18.34 -4.13 1.08
N VAL A 99 19.03 -5.12 1.66
CA VAL A 99 18.97 -5.36 3.11
C VAL A 99 19.56 -4.17 3.88
N ALA A 100 20.72 -3.65 3.46
CA ALA A 100 21.34 -2.48 4.12
C ALA A 100 20.45 -1.23 4.03
N ASP A 101 19.79 -1.01 2.89
CA ASP A 101 18.83 0.07 2.66
C ASP A 101 17.60 -0.06 3.58
N ALA A 102 17.00 -1.25 3.62
CA ALA A 102 15.87 -1.54 4.48
C ALA A 102 16.22 -1.40 5.98
N GLU A 103 17.42 -1.82 6.39
CA GLU A 103 17.91 -1.63 7.75
C GLU A 103 18.05 -0.15 8.11
N ALA A 104 18.60 0.69 7.21
CA ALA A 104 18.71 2.12 7.45
C ALA A 104 17.34 2.78 7.63
N LEU A 105 16.37 2.48 6.76
CA LEU A 105 14.99 2.97 6.88
C LEU A 105 14.30 2.49 8.16
N PHE A 106 14.55 1.23 8.55
CA PHE A 106 14.03 0.66 9.79
C PHE A 106 14.59 1.37 11.03
N ASP A 107 15.89 1.68 11.04
CA ASP A 107 16.55 2.38 12.14
C ASP A 107 16.05 3.84 12.26
N ILE A 108 15.82 4.53 11.13
CA ILE A 108 15.15 5.85 11.11
C ILE A 108 13.75 5.75 11.71
N THR A 109 12.97 4.76 11.28
CA THR A 109 11.59 4.57 11.73
C THR A 109 11.53 4.30 13.23
N ASN A 110 12.37 3.40 13.74
CA ASN A 110 12.44 3.09 15.16
C ASN A 110 12.86 4.29 16.00
N THR A 111 13.79 5.10 15.49
CA THR A 111 14.19 6.35 16.13
C THR A 111 12.98 7.27 16.32
N LEU A 112 12.24 7.56 15.24
CA LEU A 112 11.05 8.41 15.29
C LEU A 112 9.95 7.83 16.19
N VAL A 113 9.65 6.53 16.09
CA VAL A 113 8.64 5.88 16.92
C VAL A 113 9.02 5.91 18.40
N THR A 114 10.30 5.69 18.73
CA THR A 114 10.78 5.77 20.11
C THR A 114 10.62 7.17 20.67
N SER A 115 10.94 8.19 19.88
CA SER A 115 10.81 9.58 20.29
C SER A 115 9.35 9.99 20.48
N VAL A 116 8.46 9.62 19.55
CA VAL A 116 7.01 9.85 19.70
C VAL A 116 6.48 9.16 20.96
N LYS A 117 6.89 7.91 21.22
CA LYS A 117 6.51 7.18 22.45
C LYS A 117 7.01 7.89 23.71
N ALA A 118 8.24 8.42 23.70
CA ALA A 118 8.77 9.19 24.80
C ALA A 118 7.96 10.47 25.05
N TYR A 119 7.62 11.22 24.00
CA TYR A 119 6.73 12.38 24.08
C TYR A 119 5.34 12.03 24.65
N THR A 120 4.78 10.85 24.31
CA THR A 120 3.48 10.43 24.84
C THR A 120 3.49 10.01 26.30
N ASN A 121 4.66 9.69 26.87
CA ASN A 121 4.78 9.28 28.28
C ASN A 121 4.75 10.48 29.25
N GLU A 122 5.24 11.64 28.83
CA GLU A 122 5.06 12.93 29.54
C GLU A 122 3.79 13.67 29.08
N GLY A 123 3.28 13.34 27.90
CA GLY A 123 1.98 13.76 27.40
C GLY A 123 1.93 15.23 26.98
N VAL A 124 1.30 15.52 25.84
CA VAL A 124 0.86 16.88 25.55
C VAL A 124 -0.22 17.20 26.57
N THR A 125 0.04 18.12 27.50
CA THR A 125 -0.99 18.53 28.45
C THR A 125 -2.08 19.31 27.70
N PRO A 126 -3.34 19.30 28.18
CA PRO A 126 -4.37 20.16 27.61
C PRO A 126 -3.96 21.64 27.57
N SER A 127 -3.15 22.10 28.53
CA SER A 127 -2.56 23.44 28.55
C SER A 127 -1.55 23.66 27.43
N ASP A 128 -0.68 22.70 27.13
CA ASP A 128 0.29 22.82 26.03
C ASP A 128 -0.44 22.88 24.69
N PHE A 129 -1.49 22.05 24.54
CA PHE A 129 -2.34 22.07 23.36
C PHE A 129 -3.02 23.43 23.17
N VAL A 130 -3.67 23.97 24.20
CA VAL A 130 -4.32 25.29 24.13
C VAL A 130 -3.30 26.40 23.88
N THR A 131 -2.10 26.31 24.47
CA THR A 131 -1.02 27.30 24.28
C THR A 131 -0.52 27.29 22.82
N CYS A 132 -0.29 26.12 22.24
CA CYS A 132 0.08 26.00 20.82
C CYS A 132 -1.05 26.47 19.90
N LEU A 133 -2.30 26.12 20.22
CA LEU A 133 -3.47 26.52 19.44
C LEU A 133 -3.65 28.04 19.39
N LEU A 134 -3.47 28.71 20.53
CA LEU A 134 -3.53 30.17 20.62
C LEU A 134 -2.32 30.84 19.97
N ARG A 135 -1.13 30.25 20.09
CA ARG A 135 0.09 30.77 19.44
C ARG A 135 -0.04 30.76 17.92
N ASP A 136 -0.52 29.66 17.36
CA ASP A 136 -0.48 29.43 15.90
C ASP A 136 -1.78 29.91 15.21
N PHE A 137 -2.92 29.85 15.91
CA PHE A 137 -4.24 30.15 15.36
C PHE A 137 -5.04 31.22 16.14
N GLY A 138 -4.48 31.83 17.19
CA GLY A 138 -5.11 32.94 17.89
C GLY A 138 -5.24 34.17 17.00
N GLN A 139 -6.33 34.92 17.16
CA GLN A 139 -6.48 36.25 16.57
C GLN A 139 -5.59 37.23 17.35
N GLN A 140 -4.48 37.67 16.73
CA GLN A 140 -3.71 38.78 17.28
C GLN A 140 -4.53 40.05 17.12
N GLY A 141 -5.10 40.53 18.23
CA GLY A 141 -5.68 41.87 18.30
C GLY A 141 -4.60 42.88 17.96
N GLY A 142 -4.83 43.68 16.91
CA GLY A 142 -3.94 44.78 16.57
C GLY A 142 -3.87 45.82 17.71
N PRO A 143 -2.93 46.77 17.68
CA PRO A 143 -2.61 47.66 18.81
C PRO A 143 -3.71 48.64 19.25
N GLY A 144 -4.96 48.49 18.80
CA GLY A 144 -6.05 49.43 19.06
C GLY A 144 -7.44 48.82 19.28
N SER A 145 -7.58 47.49 19.39
CA SER A 145 -8.90 46.88 19.72
C SER A 145 -9.14 46.87 21.22
N SER A 146 -10.29 47.41 21.64
CA SER A 146 -10.80 47.43 23.01
C SER A 146 -10.58 46.11 23.76
N GLN A 147 -10.10 46.25 24.99
CA GLN A 147 -9.30 45.27 25.72
C GLN A 147 -10.03 43.98 26.16
N ASP A 148 -11.32 43.78 25.85
CA ASP A 148 -12.16 42.82 26.59
C ASP A 148 -12.94 41.78 25.78
N GLU A 149 -13.01 41.84 24.44
CA GLU A 149 -13.83 40.87 23.66
C GLU A 149 -13.04 39.95 22.71
N GLY A 150 -11.73 40.18 22.51
CA GLY A 150 -10.98 39.52 21.43
C GLY A 150 -9.83 38.59 21.83
N ARG A 151 -9.51 38.45 23.13
CA ARG A 151 -8.23 37.83 23.54
C ARG A 151 -8.11 36.32 23.26
N ASN A 152 -9.23 35.62 23.05
CA ASN A 152 -9.25 34.15 22.89
C ASN A 152 -10.03 33.71 21.64
N SER A 153 -10.07 34.52 20.58
CA SER A 153 -10.74 34.13 19.34
C SER A 153 -9.79 33.31 18.46
N ILE A 154 -10.18 32.07 18.14
CA ILE A 154 -9.40 31.13 17.33
C ILE A 154 -9.85 31.19 15.88
N ARG A 155 -8.89 31.23 14.93
CA ARG A 155 -9.15 31.17 13.48
C ARG A 155 -9.49 29.74 13.04
N TRP A 156 -10.69 29.28 13.35
CA TRP A 156 -11.17 27.93 13.03
C TRP A 156 -11.08 27.55 11.54
N LYS A 157 -11.25 28.53 10.64
CA LYS A 157 -11.10 28.31 9.20
C LYS A 157 -9.67 27.87 8.82
N ASP A 158 -8.66 28.48 9.43
CA ASP A 158 -7.25 28.22 9.14
C ASP A 158 -6.82 26.87 9.73
N ILE A 159 -7.35 26.52 10.90
CA ILE A 159 -7.21 25.15 11.45
C ILE A 159 -7.81 24.15 10.48
N GLY A 160 -9.04 24.38 10.04
CA GLY A 160 -9.74 23.50 9.09
C GLY A 160 -8.94 23.29 7.80
N LEU A 161 -8.33 24.34 7.25
CA LEU A 161 -7.44 24.24 6.09
C LEU A 161 -6.16 23.46 6.41
N ALA A 162 -5.51 23.76 7.54
CA ALA A 162 -4.28 23.11 7.95
C ALA A 162 -4.46 21.60 8.15
N VAL A 163 -5.55 21.16 8.79
CA VAL A 163 -5.80 19.73 9.05
C VAL A 163 -6.58 19.01 7.95
N SER A 164 -7.09 19.75 6.94
CA SER A 164 -7.97 19.20 5.90
C SER A 164 -7.39 17.97 5.21
N HIS A 165 -6.09 17.95 4.92
CA HIS A 165 -5.41 16.85 4.25
C HIS A 165 -5.40 15.54 5.06
N VAL A 166 -5.42 15.63 6.39
CA VAL A 166 -5.51 14.47 7.29
C VAL A 166 -6.89 13.82 7.19
N PHE A 167 -7.95 14.63 7.15
CA PHE A 167 -9.33 14.15 7.08
C PHE A 167 -9.81 13.82 5.66
N ARG A 168 -9.11 14.30 4.63
CA ARG A 168 -9.43 14.00 3.22
C ARG A 168 -8.91 12.64 2.77
N SER A 169 -8.01 12.02 3.54
CA SER A 169 -7.53 10.67 3.29
C SER A 169 -8.51 9.63 3.85
N ALA A 170 -9.62 9.44 3.14
CA ALA A 170 -10.33 8.17 3.25
C ALA A 170 -9.45 7.12 2.56
N TYR A 171 -8.61 6.42 3.31
CA TYR A 171 -8.02 5.19 2.81
C TYR A 171 -9.19 4.27 2.47
N GLY A 172 -9.44 4.06 1.17
CA GLY A 172 -10.43 3.07 0.73
C GLY A 172 -10.13 1.74 1.41
N CYS A 173 -11.17 0.92 1.61
CA CYS A 173 -11.02 -0.40 2.20
C CYS A 173 -9.86 -1.15 1.53
N ARG A 174 -8.69 -1.21 2.19
CA ARG A 174 -7.72 -2.27 1.89
C ARG A 174 -8.52 -3.54 2.11
N THR A 175 -8.56 -4.39 1.07
CA THR A 175 -9.19 -5.71 1.14
C THR A 175 -8.96 -6.32 2.51
N MET A 176 -9.98 -6.93 3.11
CA MET A 176 -9.98 -7.59 4.43
C MET A 176 -8.83 -8.61 4.64
N LEU A 177 -8.05 -8.85 3.61
CA LEU A 177 -6.74 -9.46 3.65
C LEU A 177 -5.72 -8.34 3.90
N GLY A 178 -5.37 -8.12 5.17
CA GLY A 178 -4.08 -7.50 5.52
C GLY A 178 -2.92 -8.24 4.82
N PRO A 179 -1.66 -7.77 4.89
CA PRO A 179 -0.55 -8.50 4.32
C PRO A 179 -0.65 -9.95 4.81
N MET A 180 -1.05 -10.84 3.90
CA MET A 180 -1.22 -12.25 4.20
C MET A 180 0.09 -12.65 4.87
N ASN A 181 0.07 -13.42 5.95
CA ASN A 181 1.25 -14.10 6.45
C ASN A 181 1.74 -15.02 5.32
N THR A 182 2.47 -14.44 4.36
CA THR A 182 3.07 -15.15 3.24
C THR A 182 4.32 -15.76 3.81
N GLU A 183 4.15 -16.87 4.52
CA GLU A 183 5.25 -17.80 4.68
C GLU A 183 5.70 -18.16 3.26
N LEU A 184 6.95 -17.84 2.92
CA LEU A 184 7.54 -18.23 1.65
C LEU A 184 7.45 -19.76 1.57
N LYS A 185 6.52 -20.25 0.75
CA LYS A 185 6.32 -21.68 0.56
C LYS A 185 7.63 -22.27 0.07
N GLN A 186 8.35 -22.98 0.96
CA GLN A 186 9.56 -23.69 0.59
C GLN A 186 9.20 -24.65 -0.55
N ARG A 187 9.83 -24.46 -1.70
CA ARG A 187 9.62 -25.30 -2.88
C ARG A 187 10.14 -26.69 -2.53
N LYS A 188 9.25 -27.63 -2.20
CA LYS A 188 9.62 -29.04 -2.06
C LYS A 188 10.19 -29.49 -3.40
N ASN A 189 11.40 -30.05 -3.38
CA ASN A 189 11.99 -30.68 -4.55
C ASN A 189 11.00 -31.72 -5.09
N VAL A 190 10.47 -31.45 -6.29
CA VAL A 190 9.54 -32.34 -6.96
C VAL A 190 10.34 -33.55 -7.43
N VAL A 191 10.24 -34.65 -6.68
CA VAL A 191 10.67 -35.96 -7.18
C VAL A 191 9.69 -36.33 -8.31
N PRO A 192 10.17 -36.61 -9.54
CA PRO A 192 9.29 -37.00 -10.64
C PRO A 192 8.66 -38.36 -10.32
N ARG A 193 7.40 -38.35 -9.87
CA ARG A 193 6.60 -39.56 -9.72
C ARG A 193 6.07 -39.93 -11.10
N LYS A 194 6.40 -41.13 -11.60
CA LYS A 194 5.83 -41.68 -12.85
C LYS A 194 4.30 -41.62 -12.75
N ARG A 195 3.67 -40.78 -13.58
CA ARG A 195 2.21 -40.73 -13.72
C ARG A 195 1.73 -42.03 -14.36
N SER A 196 0.96 -42.83 -13.64
CA SER A 196 0.04 -43.78 -14.25
C SER A 196 -1.10 -43.00 -14.92
N LYS A 197 -1.57 -43.50 -16.08
CA LYS A 197 -2.61 -42.87 -16.89
C LYS A 197 -3.93 -42.78 -16.09
N PRO A 198 -4.63 -41.64 -16.04
CA PRO A 198 -5.95 -41.55 -15.43
C PRO A 198 -6.97 -42.34 -16.26
N VAL A 199 -7.65 -43.28 -15.62
CA VAL A 199 -8.86 -43.90 -16.14
C VAL A 199 -10.04 -42.99 -15.77
N GLU A 200 -10.80 -42.67 -16.80
CA GLU A 200 -12.20 -42.24 -16.84
C GLU A 200 -12.63 -40.94 -16.12
N ARG A 201 -13.28 -40.08 -16.90
CA ARG A 201 -13.82 -38.79 -16.47
C ARG A 201 -15.12 -39.04 -15.70
N ALA A 202 -15.10 -38.90 -14.37
CA ALA A 202 -16.32 -38.77 -13.60
C ALA A 202 -16.95 -37.40 -13.87
N GLN A 203 -18.03 -37.39 -14.66
CA GLN A 203 -18.86 -36.21 -14.89
C GLN A 203 -19.79 -36.05 -13.67
N PRO A 204 -19.89 -34.86 -13.06
CA PRO A 204 -20.81 -34.66 -11.94
C PRO A 204 -22.26 -34.77 -12.43
N GLU A 205 -23.07 -35.44 -11.63
CA GLU A 205 -24.48 -35.72 -11.86
C GLU A 205 -25.29 -34.41 -11.85
N GLU A 206 -26.02 -34.15 -12.92
CA GLU A 206 -26.96 -33.03 -13.01
C GLU A 206 -28.15 -33.31 -12.09
N LEU A 207 -28.40 -32.41 -11.14
CA LEU A 207 -29.56 -32.49 -10.26
C LEU A 207 -30.82 -32.12 -11.06
N ASP A 208 -31.79 -33.03 -11.07
CA ASP A 208 -33.10 -32.89 -11.72
C ASP A 208 -33.83 -31.60 -11.30
N GLY A 209 -34.33 -30.87 -12.30
CA GLY A 209 -35.01 -29.57 -12.18
C GLY A 209 -36.43 -29.63 -11.59
N THR A 210 -36.59 -30.16 -10.37
CA THR A 210 -37.87 -30.15 -9.64
C THR A 210 -37.76 -29.71 -8.18
N ALA A 211 -36.68 -29.01 -7.80
CA ALA A 211 -36.71 -28.20 -6.60
C ALA A 211 -37.45 -26.89 -6.91
N THR A 212 -38.55 -26.63 -6.20
CA THR A 212 -39.14 -25.30 -6.18
C THR A 212 -38.04 -24.36 -5.68
N GLU A 213 -37.44 -23.57 -6.55
CA GLU A 213 -36.35 -22.67 -6.18
C GLU A 213 -36.85 -21.77 -5.04
N GLU A 214 -36.40 -22.06 -3.82
CA GLU A 214 -36.61 -21.17 -2.69
C GLU A 214 -35.95 -19.85 -3.07
N LYS A 215 -36.77 -18.84 -3.38
CA LYS A 215 -36.28 -17.51 -3.75
C LYS A 215 -35.29 -17.06 -2.69
N THR A 216 -34.04 -17.00 -3.09
CA THR A 216 -32.96 -16.57 -2.21
C THR A 216 -33.22 -15.13 -1.78
N ASP A 217 -32.66 -14.70 -0.65
CA ASP A 217 -32.85 -13.32 -0.20
C ASP A 217 -32.35 -12.30 -1.24
N THR A 218 -31.38 -12.69 -2.07
CA THR A 218 -30.94 -11.94 -3.25
C THR A 218 -32.07 -11.74 -4.26
N ASP A 219 -32.89 -12.76 -4.55
CA ASP A 219 -34.01 -12.66 -5.48
C ASP A 219 -35.10 -11.71 -4.98
N LYS A 220 -35.33 -11.71 -3.66
CA LYS A 220 -36.26 -10.77 -3.00
C LYS A 220 -35.74 -9.33 -3.09
N ASN A 221 -34.44 -9.13 -2.85
CA ASN A 221 -33.80 -7.81 -2.96
C ASN A 221 -33.83 -7.30 -4.41
N MET A 222 -33.56 -8.16 -5.40
CA MET A 222 -33.67 -7.84 -6.81
C MET A 222 -35.10 -7.44 -7.21
N ALA A 223 -36.10 -8.21 -6.79
CA ALA A 223 -37.51 -7.90 -7.05
C ALA A 223 -37.90 -6.54 -6.45
N THR A 224 -37.48 -6.26 -5.22
CA THR A 224 -37.77 -5.01 -4.52
C THR A 224 -37.11 -3.82 -5.23
N MET A 225 -35.82 -3.91 -5.59
CA MET A 225 -35.13 -2.87 -6.36
C MET A 225 -35.78 -2.63 -7.72
N PHE A 226 -36.18 -3.70 -8.41
CA PHE A 226 -36.86 -3.58 -9.69
C PHE A 226 -38.21 -2.88 -9.56
N ASP A 227 -38.98 -3.17 -8.50
CA ASP A 227 -40.24 -2.49 -8.22
C ASP A 227 -40.06 -1.00 -7.88
N ILE A 228 -38.98 -0.64 -7.18
CA ILE A 228 -38.62 0.76 -6.91
C ILE A 228 -38.30 1.50 -8.22
N LEU A 229 -37.50 0.90 -9.11
CA LEU A 229 -37.18 1.44 -10.44
C LEU A 229 -38.40 1.46 -11.37
N ARG A 230 -39.38 0.58 -11.15
CA ARG A 230 -40.66 0.59 -11.88
C ARG A 230 -41.54 1.78 -11.46
N LYS A 231 -41.58 2.10 -10.17
CA LYS A 231 -42.36 3.24 -9.64
C LYS A 231 -41.68 4.58 -9.90
N ASN A 232 -40.35 4.61 -9.82
CA ASN A 232 -39.55 5.83 -9.98
C ASN A 232 -38.68 5.75 -11.23
N ARG A 233 -39.01 6.54 -12.27
CA ARG A 233 -38.30 6.49 -13.56
C ARG A 233 -36.82 6.89 -13.47
N ARG A 234 -36.45 7.68 -12.47
CA ARG A 234 -35.09 8.15 -12.19
C ARG A 234 -34.87 8.10 -10.69
N VAL A 235 -33.83 7.40 -10.25
CA VAL A 235 -33.46 7.27 -8.83
C VAL A 235 -31.98 7.57 -8.67
N HIS A 236 -31.61 8.36 -7.67
CA HIS A 236 -30.20 8.56 -7.34
C HIS A 236 -29.59 7.26 -6.83
N LEU A 237 -28.41 6.90 -7.34
CA LEU A 237 -27.72 5.67 -6.99
C LEU A 237 -27.53 5.52 -5.47
N GLU A 238 -27.13 6.60 -4.80
CA GLU A 238 -26.94 6.60 -3.34
C GLU A 238 -28.21 6.24 -2.57
N ASN A 239 -29.38 6.69 -3.03
CA ASN A 239 -30.64 6.47 -2.33
C ASN A 239 -31.16 5.04 -2.48
N LEU A 240 -30.72 4.33 -3.53
CA LEU A 240 -31.11 2.95 -3.77
C LEU A 240 -30.16 1.96 -3.08
N ILE A 241 -28.87 2.29 -2.99
CA ILE A 241 -27.85 1.38 -2.46
C ILE A 241 -27.55 1.63 -0.99
N LEU A 242 -27.35 2.88 -0.59
CA LEU A 242 -26.75 3.19 0.71
C LEU A 242 -27.75 3.06 1.86
N ASN A 243 -27.35 2.30 2.88
CA ASN A 243 -28.02 2.25 4.17
C ASN A 243 -27.05 2.68 5.27
N ARG A 244 -27.29 3.85 5.88
CA ARG A 244 -26.43 4.42 6.94
C ARG A 244 -26.43 3.61 8.24
N ASN A 245 -27.44 2.76 8.43
CA ASN A 245 -27.60 1.96 9.65
C ASN A 245 -27.08 0.52 9.46
N SER A 246 -26.78 0.09 8.23
CA SER A 246 -26.27 -1.25 7.95
C SER A 246 -25.36 -1.27 6.72
N PHE A 247 -24.06 -1.48 6.96
CA PHE A 247 -23.08 -1.68 5.91
C PHE A 247 -23.33 -2.97 5.12
N ALA A 248 -23.68 -4.08 5.79
CA ALA A 248 -24.00 -5.35 5.13
C ALA A 248 -25.14 -5.19 4.12
N GLN A 249 -26.21 -4.48 4.50
CA GLN A 249 -27.32 -4.21 3.59
C GLN A 249 -26.89 -3.36 2.39
N THR A 250 -25.97 -2.42 2.58
CA THR A 250 -25.42 -1.61 1.50
C THR A 250 -24.70 -2.49 0.46
N VAL A 251 -23.93 -3.48 0.92
CA VAL A 251 -23.24 -4.43 0.05
C VAL A 251 -24.23 -5.35 -0.66
N GLU A 252 -25.26 -5.84 0.03
CA GLU A 252 -26.32 -6.65 -0.58
C GLU A 252 -27.11 -5.89 -1.65
N ASN A 253 -27.46 -4.63 -1.39
CA ASN A 253 -28.13 -3.76 -2.36
C ASN A 253 -27.25 -3.55 -3.60
N LEU A 254 -25.95 -3.31 -3.41
CA LEU A 254 -25.00 -3.18 -4.51
C LEU A 254 -24.94 -4.48 -5.34
N PHE A 255 -24.91 -5.63 -4.68
CA PHE A 255 -24.89 -6.94 -5.33
C PHE A 255 -26.18 -7.19 -6.12
N ALA A 256 -27.34 -6.92 -5.54
CA ALA A 256 -28.64 -7.05 -6.21
C ALA A 256 -28.77 -6.12 -7.44
N LEU A 257 -28.31 -4.87 -7.32
CA LEU A 257 -28.27 -3.94 -8.46
C LEU A 257 -27.36 -4.45 -9.58
N SER A 258 -26.21 -5.03 -9.25
CA SER A 258 -25.27 -5.54 -10.25
C SER A 258 -25.90 -6.59 -11.17
N PHE A 259 -26.78 -7.44 -10.63
CA PHE A 259 -27.56 -8.40 -11.43
C PHE A 259 -28.60 -7.72 -12.31
N LEU A 260 -29.32 -6.71 -11.80
CA LEU A 260 -30.28 -5.95 -12.61
C LEU A 260 -29.61 -5.24 -13.80
N VAL A 261 -28.39 -4.74 -13.61
CA VAL A 261 -27.59 -4.14 -14.70
C VAL A 261 -27.10 -5.21 -15.67
N LYS A 262 -26.56 -6.34 -15.16
CA LYS A 262 -26.12 -7.48 -15.98
C LYS A 262 -27.24 -8.03 -16.86
N ASP A 263 -28.46 -8.11 -16.34
CA ASP A 263 -29.65 -8.60 -17.04
C ASP A 263 -30.24 -7.55 -18.01
N GLY A 264 -29.67 -6.35 -18.08
CA GLY A 264 -30.16 -5.26 -18.91
C GLY A 264 -31.52 -4.73 -18.46
N ARG A 265 -31.86 -4.85 -17.17
CA ARG A 265 -33.10 -4.35 -16.57
C ARG A 265 -32.94 -2.95 -15.96
N ALA A 266 -31.71 -2.56 -15.63
CA ALA A 266 -31.35 -1.25 -15.10
C ALA A 266 -30.13 -0.68 -15.83
N GLU A 267 -30.07 0.65 -15.96
CA GLU A 267 -28.96 1.40 -16.57
C GLU A 267 -28.52 2.52 -15.62
N ILE A 268 -27.21 2.76 -15.51
CA ILE A 268 -26.64 3.86 -14.72
C ILE A 268 -26.17 4.96 -15.68
N LYS A 269 -26.69 6.17 -15.53
CA LYS A 269 -26.26 7.37 -16.27
C LYS A 269 -25.65 8.39 -15.32
N VAL A 270 -24.68 9.15 -15.83
CA VAL A 270 -24.10 10.28 -15.10
C VAL A 270 -24.76 11.56 -15.60
N ASP A 271 -25.31 12.35 -14.69
CA ASP A 271 -25.87 13.67 -14.99
C ASP A 271 -24.77 14.73 -15.18
N GLU A 272 -25.10 15.89 -15.74
CA GLU A 272 -24.15 17.00 -15.97
C GLU A 272 -23.46 17.50 -14.69
N LYS A 273 -24.08 17.23 -13.53
CA LYS A 273 -23.54 17.54 -12.19
C LYS A 273 -22.62 16.45 -11.62
N GLY A 274 -22.35 15.38 -12.37
CA GLY A 274 -21.56 14.23 -11.92
C GLY A 274 -22.32 13.23 -11.04
N CYS A 275 -23.64 13.38 -10.89
CA CYS A 275 -24.46 12.47 -10.08
C CYS A 275 -24.85 11.21 -10.85
N HIS A 276 -24.78 10.04 -10.21
CA HIS A 276 -25.22 8.78 -10.79
C HIS A 276 -26.74 8.59 -10.65
N ILE A 277 -27.44 8.51 -11.77
CA ILE A 277 -28.88 8.29 -11.86
C ILE A 277 -29.15 6.90 -12.45
N LEU A 278 -29.95 6.13 -11.75
CA LEU A 278 -30.48 4.85 -12.20
C LEU A 278 -31.78 5.04 -12.98
N GLN A 279 -31.85 4.38 -14.13
CA GLN A 279 -33.03 4.33 -14.98
C GLN A 279 -33.43 2.89 -15.26
N ARG A 280 -34.73 2.67 -15.37
CA ARG A 280 -35.26 1.38 -15.81
C ARG A 280 -35.05 1.23 -17.31
N MET A 281 -34.49 0.10 -17.71
CA MET A 281 -34.43 -0.31 -19.11
C MET A 281 -35.70 -1.14 -19.42
N LEU A 282 -36.50 -0.72 -20.38
CA LEU A 282 -37.58 -1.55 -20.91
C LEU A 282 -36.95 -2.54 -21.89
N LEU A 283 -36.98 -3.82 -21.54
CA LEU A 283 -36.47 -4.90 -22.36
C LEU A 283 -37.18 -4.85 -23.74
N MET A 284 -36.44 -4.55 -24.80
CA MET A 284 -36.87 -4.87 -26.16
C MET A 284 -36.96 -6.39 -26.28
N PRO A 285 -38.01 -6.95 -26.93
CA PRO A 285 -38.21 -8.40 -26.99
C PRO A 285 -36.96 -9.12 -27.54
N MET A 286 -36.68 -10.28 -26.94
CA MET A 286 -35.48 -11.13 -27.03
C MET A 286 -35.15 -11.71 -28.44
N GLN A 287 -35.47 -11.02 -29.54
CA GLN A 287 -35.16 -11.48 -30.90
C GLN A 287 -33.92 -10.84 -31.52
N PHE A 288 -33.31 -9.82 -30.88
CA PHE A 288 -32.17 -9.09 -31.48
C PHE A 288 -30.78 -9.43 -30.92
N LYS A 289 -30.67 -10.33 -29.93
CA LYS A 289 -29.37 -10.72 -29.38
C LYS A 289 -28.47 -11.50 -30.36
N LEU A 290 -29.02 -12.04 -31.45
CA LEU A 290 -28.22 -12.74 -32.46
C LEU A 290 -27.68 -11.82 -33.57
N VAL A 291 -28.21 -10.60 -33.73
CA VAL A 291 -27.84 -9.75 -34.87
C VAL A 291 -26.66 -8.81 -34.55
N MET A 292 -26.44 -8.46 -33.28
CA MET A 292 -25.35 -7.53 -32.94
C MET A 292 -23.96 -8.17 -32.80
N SER A 293 -23.86 -9.50 -32.66
CA SER A 293 -22.56 -10.20 -32.65
C SER A 293 -21.96 -10.33 -34.06
N HIS A 294 -22.80 -10.39 -35.10
CA HIS A 294 -22.31 -10.46 -36.49
C HIS A 294 -22.03 -9.08 -37.12
N THR A 295 -22.69 -8.00 -36.67
CA THR A 295 -22.41 -6.65 -37.20
C THR A 295 -21.19 -5.98 -36.60
N ALA A 296 -20.69 -6.45 -35.45
CA ALA A 296 -19.47 -5.90 -34.84
C ALA A 296 -18.18 -6.43 -35.50
N ILE A 297 -18.22 -7.61 -36.13
CA ILE A 297 -17.04 -8.18 -36.81
C ILE A 297 -16.85 -7.54 -38.21
N LEU A 298 -17.93 -7.14 -38.87
CA LEU A 298 -17.86 -6.57 -40.23
C LEU A 298 -17.48 -5.09 -40.29
N TYR A 299 -17.51 -4.35 -39.18
CA TYR A 299 -17.11 -2.92 -39.15
C TYR A 299 -15.65 -2.69 -38.78
N SER A 300 -14.94 -3.69 -38.24
CA SER A 300 -13.52 -3.59 -37.89
C SER A 300 -12.56 -3.94 -39.03
N ASP A 301 -13.04 -4.53 -40.13
CA ASP A 301 -12.20 -4.89 -41.29
C ASP A 301 -12.29 -3.90 -42.47
N LEU A 302 -13.12 -2.85 -42.40
CA LEU A 302 -13.33 -1.91 -43.52
C LEU A 302 -12.67 -0.52 -43.36
N THR A 303 -11.81 -0.32 -42.37
CA THR A 303 -11.14 1.00 -42.15
C THR A 303 -9.62 0.98 -42.27
N LEU A 304 -9.01 -0.05 -42.86
CA LEU A 304 -7.55 -0.08 -43.13
C LEU A 304 -7.16 -0.11 -44.61
N GLU A 305 -8.10 0.04 -45.54
CA GLU A 305 -7.78 0.32 -46.95
C GLU A 305 -8.59 1.52 -47.42
N THR A 306 -8.01 2.72 -47.32
CA THR A 306 -8.13 3.87 -48.24
C THR A 306 -7.67 5.14 -47.52
N GLY A 307 -6.43 5.54 -47.78
CA GLY A 307 -5.85 6.77 -47.25
C GLY A 307 -4.45 6.94 -47.78
N SER A 308 -4.39 7.48 -48.99
CA SER A 308 -3.21 7.84 -49.78
C SER A 308 -2.22 8.74 -49.04
#